data_AF-W7Z2M3-F1
#
_entry.id   AF-W7Z2M3-F1
#
_cell.length_a   1.000
_cell.length_b   1.000
_cell.length_c   1.000
_cell.angle_alpha   90.00
_cell.angle_beta   90.00
_cell.angle_gamma   90.00
#
_symmetry.space_group_name_H-M   'P 1'
#
loop_
_entity.id
_entity.type
_entity.pdbx_description
1 polymer ?
#
loop_
_entity_poly.entity_id
_entity_poly.type
_entity_poly.pdbx_seq_one_letter_code
_entity_poly.pdbx_strand_id
1 'polypeptide(L)'
;MQSKIDEMLNHMSHSQQQMARVLDAERQMAVRMSQVIHALPDVHPEFEGVSGLIENSGQINKSIIAYLGSIADLQEALAETLGYVMKELGSHEEE
;
A
#
# COMPACT_ATOMS: atom_id res chain seq x y z
N MET A 1 25.67 -25.20 -14.58
CA MET A 1 26.06 -24.10 -13.66
C MET A 1 25.50 -22.77 -14.14
N GLN A 2 25.75 -22.39 -15.39
CA GLN A 2 25.24 -21.13 -15.96
C GLN A 2 23.70 -21.04 -15.98
N SER A 3 23.00 -22.09 -16.41
CA SER A 3 21.53 -22.13 -16.37
C SER A 3 20.92 -21.91 -14.98
N LYS A 4 21.54 -22.46 -13.93
CA LYS A 4 21.10 -22.27 -12.54
C LYS A 4 21.34 -20.83 -12.06
N ILE A 5 22.41 -20.19 -12.52
CA ILE A 5 22.70 -18.79 -12.21
C ILE A 5 21.68 -17.87 -12.91
N ASP A 6 21.39 -18.16 -14.18
CA ASP A 6 20.39 -17.41 -14.96
C ASP A 6 18.99 -17.52 -14.35
N GLU A 7 18.62 -18.71 -13.90
CA GLU A 7 17.36 -18.98 -13.20
C GLU A 7 17.27 -18.22 -11.88
N MET A 8 18.30 -18.29 -11.03
CA MET A 8 18.37 -17.50 -9.79
C MET A 8 18.26 -15.99 -10.05
N LEU A 9 18.95 -15.47 -11.07
CA LEU A 9 18.85 -14.06 -11.45
C LEU A 9 17.43 -13.68 -11.88
N ASN A 10 16.73 -14.57 -12.59
CA ASN A 10 15.36 -14.35 -13.00
C ASN A 10 14.40 -14.29 -11.79
N HIS A 11 14.54 -15.21 -10.83
CA HIS A 11 13.76 -15.19 -9.58
C HIS A 11 14.05 -13.94 -8.75
N MET A 12 15.32 -13.53 -8.63
CA MET A 12 15.70 -12.29 -7.94
C MET A 12 15.09 -11.05 -8.62
N SER A 13 15.13 -10.98 -9.95
CA SER A 13 14.52 -9.89 -10.71
C SER A 13 13.01 -9.78 -10.45
N HIS A 14 12.29 -10.91 -10.48
CA HIS A 14 10.88 -10.94 -10.14
C HIS A 14 10.61 -10.52 -8.70
N SER A 15 11.38 -11.03 -7.73
CA SER A 15 11.25 -10.65 -6.32
C SER A 15 11.45 -9.15 -6.10
N GLN A 16 12.44 -8.54 -6.75
CA GLN A 16 12.68 -7.09 -6.68
C GLN A 16 11.53 -6.29 -7.29
N GLN A 17 10.95 -6.76 -8.41
CA GLN A 17 9.79 -6.12 -9.01
C GLN A 17 8.57 -6.17 -8.08
N GLN A 18 8.34 -7.30 -7.38
CA GLN A 18 7.28 -7.41 -6.38
C GLN A 18 7.51 -6.46 -5.20
N MET A 19 8.73 -6.42 -4.69
CA MET A 19 9.11 -5.52 -3.60
C MET A 19 8.91 -4.06 -3.96
N ALA A 20 9.24 -3.65 -5.19
CA ALA A 20 8.98 -2.31 -5.68
C ALA A 20 7.48 -1.95 -5.69
N ARG A 21 6.60 -2.91 -6.02
CA ARG A 21 5.14 -2.70 -5.98
C ARG A 21 4.64 -2.49 -4.55
N VAL A 22 5.13 -3.27 -3.60
CA VAL A 22 4.79 -3.10 -2.16
C VAL A 22 5.24 -1.73 -1.65
N LEU A 23 6.46 -1.30 -1.97
CA LEU A 23 6.99 0.00 -1.56
C LEU A 23 6.19 1.18 -2.16
N ASP A 24 5.74 1.08 -3.40
CA ASP A 24 4.89 2.13 -3.99
C ASP A 24 3.53 2.20 -3.31
N ALA A 25 2.89 1.06 -3.01
CA ALA A 25 1.63 1.02 -2.29
C ALA A 25 1.76 1.60 -0.87
N GLU A 26 2.84 1.26 -0.16
CA GLU A 26 3.15 1.84 1.16
C GLU A 26 3.32 3.37 1.09
N ARG A 27 4.06 3.86 0.08
CA ARG A 27 4.22 5.30 -0.16
C ARG A 27 2.87 5.97 -0.36
N GLN A 28 1.98 5.38 -1.15
CA GLN A 28 0.63 5.93 -1.37
C GLN A 28 -0.16 6.00 -0.05
N MET A 29 -0.11 4.95 0.77
CA MET A 29 -0.74 4.92 2.09
C MET A 29 -0.22 6.06 2.99
N ALA A 30 1.11 6.26 3.05
CA ALA A 30 1.72 7.33 3.84
C ALA A 30 1.25 8.73 3.39
N VAL A 31 1.15 8.96 2.07
CA VAL A 31 0.62 10.21 1.51
C VAL A 31 -0.84 10.42 1.92
N ARG A 32 -1.69 9.39 1.83
CA ARG A 32 -3.11 9.49 2.25
C ARG A 32 -3.25 9.79 3.73
N MET A 33 -2.47 9.13 4.58
CA MET A 33 -2.51 9.38 6.02
C MET A 33 -2.07 10.81 6.36
N SER A 34 -1.05 11.33 5.68
CA SER A 34 -0.64 12.74 5.82
C SER A 34 -1.78 13.70 5.45
N GLN A 35 -2.53 13.41 4.38
CA GLN A 35 -3.72 14.20 4.00
C GLN A 35 -4.82 14.16 5.06
N VAL A 36 -5.05 13.01 5.72
CA VAL A 36 -6.00 12.90 6.84
C VAL A 36 -5.56 13.80 7.99
N ILE A 37 -4.28 13.73 8.39
CA ILE A 37 -3.74 14.53 9.49
C ILE A 37 -3.84 16.03 9.16
N HIS A 38 -3.46 16.44 7.95
CA HIS A 38 -3.57 17.85 7.52
C HIS A 38 -5.00 18.37 7.42
N ALA A 39 -5.99 17.49 7.17
CA ALA A 39 -7.39 17.87 7.12
C ALA A 39 -8.00 18.07 8.52
N LEU A 40 -7.35 17.55 9.56
CA LEU A 40 -7.76 17.73 10.95
C LEU A 40 -7.23 19.07 11.49
N PRO A 41 -8.07 19.91 12.09
CA PRO A 41 -7.65 21.18 12.68
C PRO A 41 -6.84 20.95 13.96
N ASP A 42 -5.68 21.62 14.08
CA ASP A 42 -4.77 21.46 15.22
C ASP A 42 -5.38 21.96 16.55
N VAL A 43 -6.00 23.15 16.56
CA VAL A 43 -6.68 23.74 17.75
C VAL A 43 -7.75 24.75 17.32
N HIS A 44 -8.88 24.82 18.04
CA HIS A 44 -10.01 25.76 17.85
C HIS A 44 -10.51 25.88 16.41
N PRO A 45 -11.24 24.86 15.90
CA PRO A 45 -11.78 24.96 14.56
C PRO A 45 -12.94 25.96 14.51
N GLU A 46 -12.67 27.14 13.99
CA GLU A 46 -13.71 28.05 13.52
C GLU A 46 -14.23 27.53 12.17
N PHE A 47 -15.10 26.52 12.21
CA PHE A 47 -15.70 25.89 11.02
C PHE A 47 -16.72 26.80 10.29
N GLU A 48 -16.66 28.13 10.49
CA GLU A 48 -17.58 29.10 9.89
C GLU A 48 -19.07 28.71 10.04
N GLY A 49 -19.42 28.04 11.14
CA GLY A 49 -20.76 27.51 11.40
C GLY A 49 -21.00 26.10 10.85
N VAL A 50 -22.27 25.76 10.56
CA VAL A 50 -22.67 24.40 10.15
C VAL A 50 -22.12 24.03 8.77
N SER A 51 -22.02 24.99 7.85
CA SER A 51 -21.55 24.74 6.49
C SER A 51 -20.10 24.29 6.42
N GLY A 52 -19.18 24.97 7.11
CA GLY A 52 -17.78 24.56 7.12
C GLY A 52 -17.55 23.28 7.93
N LEU A 53 -18.42 22.97 8.91
CA LEU A 53 -18.39 21.66 9.59
C LEU A 53 -18.74 20.53 8.62
N ILE A 54 -19.79 20.71 7.80
CA ILE A 54 -20.19 19.72 6.76
C ILE A 54 -19.07 19.56 5.74
N GLU A 55 -18.46 20.65 5.28
CA GLU A 55 -17.38 20.61 4.30
C GLU A 55 -16.13 19.90 4.84
N ASN A 56 -15.66 20.25 6.04
CA ASN A 56 -14.49 19.64 6.65
C ASN A 56 -14.72 18.15 6.96
N SER A 57 -15.90 17.80 7.48
CA SER A 57 -16.30 16.40 7.70
C SER A 57 -16.32 15.61 6.39
N GLY A 58 -16.80 16.23 5.30
CA GLY A 58 -16.77 15.65 3.95
C GLY A 58 -15.34 15.45 3.42
N GLN A 59 -14.43 16.38 3.67
CA GLN A 59 -13.02 16.24 3.30
C GLN A 59 -12.33 15.12 4.07
N ILE A 60 -12.53 15.05 5.39
CA ILE A 60 -11.99 13.97 6.23
C ILE A 60 -12.52 12.61 5.74
N ASN A 61 -13.82 12.49 5.47
CA ASN A 61 -14.41 11.25 4.99
C ASN A 61 -13.80 10.80 3.64
N LYS A 62 -13.61 11.72 2.69
CA LYS A 62 -12.92 11.44 1.41
C LYS A 62 -11.48 10.95 1.64
N SER A 63 -10.76 11.58 2.55
CA SER A 63 -9.38 11.17 2.89
C SER A 63 -9.33 9.79 3.53
N ILE A 64 -10.28 9.46 4.43
CA ILE A 64 -10.41 8.12 5.03
C ILE A 64 -10.71 7.07 3.96
N ILE A 65 -11.67 7.33 3.06
CA ILE A 65 -11.99 6.40 1.95
C ILE A 65 -10.75 6.16 1.08
N ALA A 66 -10.01 7.21 0.75
CA ALA A 66 -8.78 7.10 -0.04
C ALA A 66 -7.69 6.29 0.70
N TYR A 67 -7.54 6.49 2.00
CA TYR A 67 -6.61 5.72 2.84
C TYR A 67 -6.98 4.23 2.90
N LEU A 68 -8.25 3.90 3.09
CA LEU A 68 -8.73 2.51 3.07
C LEU A 68 -8.48 1.85 1.71
N GLY A 69 -8.66 2.59 0.62
CA GLY A 69 -8.28 2.13 -0.73
C GLY A 69 -6.79 1.79 -0.83
N SER A 70 -5.91 2.69 -0.39
CA SER A 70 -4.46 2.44 -0.41
C SER A 70 -4.04 1.27 0.48
N ILE A 71 -4.74 0.98 1.57
CA ILE A 71 -4.52 -0.25 2.36
C ILE A 71 -4.89 -1.49 1.55
N ALA A 72 -6.02 -1.47 0.85
CA ALA A 72 -6.43 -2.59 0.01
C ALA A 72 -5.39 -2.88 -1.09
N ASP A 73 -4.89 -1.83 -1.75
CA ASP A 73 -3.84 -1.95 -2.77
C ASP A 73 -2.54 -2.56 -2.19
N LEU A 74 -2.15 -2.13 -0.97
CA LEU A 74 -1.00 -2.70 -0.26
C LEU A 74 -1.22 -4.18 0.08
N GLN A 75 -2.41 -4.53 0.56
CA GLN A 75 -2.77 -5.91 0.90
C GLN A 75 -2.76 -6.81 -0.34
N GLU A 76 -3.23 -6.32 -1.48
CA GLU A 76 -3.16 -7.03 -2.76
C GLU A 76 -1.71 -7.26 -3.20
N ALA A 77 -0.86 -6.23 -3.15
CA ALA A 77 0.56 -6.35 -3.48
C ALA A 77 1.30 -7.34 -2.57
N LEU A 78 0.98 -7.35 -1.27
CA LEU A 78 1.52 -8.31 -0.31
C LEU A 78 1.01 -9.73 -0.59
N ALA A 79 -0.27 -9.90 -0.89
CA ALA A 79 -0.85 -11.19 -1.20
C ALA A 79 -0.24 -11.82 -2.47
N GLU A 80 -0.04 -11.02 -3.52
CA GLU A 80 0.68 -11.48 -4.72
C GLU A 80 2.09 -11.94 -4.38
N THR A 81 2.84 -11.12 -3.64
CA THR A 81 4.23 -11.42 -3.26
C THR A 81 4.32 -12.69 -2.41
N LEU A 82 3.47 -12.83 -1.39
CA LEU A 82 3.41 -14.01 -0.54
C LEU A 82 2.97 -15.25 -1.33
N GLY A 83 2.05 -15.10 -2.28
CA GLY A 83 1.61 -16.18 -3.16
C GLY A 83 2.76 -16.76 -4.00
N TYR A 84 3.66 -15.92 -4.51
CA TYR A 84 4.86 -16.39 -5.20
C TYR A 84 5.82 -17.13 -4.26
N VAL A 85 6.06 -16.58 -3.06
CA VAL A 85 6.93 -17.22 -2.06
C VAL A 85 6.38 -18.58 -1.62
N MET A 86 5.08 -18.69 -1.38
CA MET A 86 4.46 -19.96 -0.97
C MET A 86 4.52 -21.02 -2.08
N LYS A 87 4.36 -20.64 -3.36
CA LYS A 87 4.52 -21.56 -4.49
C LYS A 87 5.94 -22.12 -4.58
N GLU A 88 6.94 -21.26 -4.39
CA GLU A 88 8.34 -21.66 -4.43
C GLU A 88 8.72 -22.60 -3.26
N LEU A 89 8.19 -22.33 -2.06
CA LEU A 89 8.38 -23.23 -0.91
C LEU A 89 7.71 -24.59 -1.11
N GLY A 90 6.52 -24.62 -1.71
CA GLY A 90 5.81 -25.86 -2.02
C GLY A 90 6.45 -26.69 -3.14
N SER A 91 7.05 -26.05 -4.16
CA SER A 91 7.74 -26.78 -5.23
C SER A 91 9.03 -27.46 -4.75
N HIS A 92 9.65 -26.95 -3.68
CA HIS A 92 10.82 -27.56 -3.05
C HIS A 92 10.50 -28.81 -2.22
N GLU A 93 9.23 -29.12 -1.95
CA GLU A 93 8.82 -30.35 -1.23
C GLU A 93 8.49 -31.53 -2.16
N GLU A 94 8.31 -31.29 -3.47
CA GLU A 94 7.93 -32.31 -4.46
C GLU A 94 9.10 -32.79 -5.36
N GLU A 95 10.31 -32.24 -5.21
CA GLU A 95 11.58 -32.73 -5.81
C GLU A 95 12.45 -33.51 -4.81
#